data_AF-A0A5A7P538-F1
#
_entry.id   AF-A0A5A7P538-F1
#
_cell.length_a   1.000
_cell.length_b   1.000
_cell.length_c   1.000
_cell.angle_alpha   90.00
_cell.angle_beta   90.00
_cell.angle_gamma   90.00
#
_symmetry.space_group_name_H-M   'P 1'
#
loop_
_entity.id
_entity.type
_entity.pdbx_description
1 polymer ?
#
loop_
_entity_poly.entity_id
_entity_poly.type
_entity_poly.pdbx_seq_one_letter_code
_entity_poly.pdbx_strand_id
1 'polypeptide(L)'
;MAVAAHPPPSLDILVRGPEGFSIWNGPPFTNGEPRVKLDQTPCTTTKFSEDGSRLMVVRSDSVVSIYDSRKLVEIRSLQVPNVLAASISPCGTYLQTFQKSTGPQDKNVALWKVDNGESVYQMFQKNMTKATWPAIRFSSDEAVACRLATNEVQFFDPKDLSKGIVHRFRVPGIAAFELSRNPGSYFASFVPESKGMPGNVQIFACAKELQSQPVARKSFFRCSSVQLNWNYGSTGLLIVVQSDVDKTNQSYYGETKLNYLTTDASYEGIVPLRKEGPVHDVQWSSSGKEFAVRLKAILSSIPCDYLITLKEEETRFSILRILSVALNAFWDYLEKKKLGETKAELSVSSEWSPDGQYFMTATTAPRLQVDNGIKIFRHNGSLYFKRMFDKLFQVDWKPESPDKFGDISELSKSVDSLKLEEPKKQGQGSKAVQGNSKAAASTTSVQKPAAYRPPHAKAAAAAQAELFGVNPTGEMSKNALKNKKKREKQREKKAAEAAPGAGES
;
A
#
# COMPACT_ATOMS: atom_id res chain seq x y z
N MET A 1 2.00 -10.95 -40.16
CA MET A 1 1.59 -12.01 -39.22
C MET A 1 0.54 -11.41 -38.28
N ALA A 2 -0.72 -11.83 -38.42
CA ALA A 2 -1.77 -11.40 -37.49
C ALA A 2 -1.48 -12.03 -36.13
N VAL A 3 -1.21 -11.21 -35.12
CA VAL A 3 -1.10 -11.66 -33.72
C VAL A 3 -2.47 -12.21 -33.36
N ALA A 4 -2.57 -13.51 -33.11
CA ALA A 4 -3.80 -14.12 -32.65
C ALA A 4 -4.21 -13.42 -31.35
N ALA A 5 -5.30 -12.65 -31.38
CA ALA A 5 -5.86 -12.03 -30.20
C ALA A 5 -6.39 -13.15 -29.29
N HIS A 6 -5.57 -13.55 -28.32
CA HIS A 6 -6.04 -14.40 -27.24
C HIS A 6 -7.22 -13.69 -26.55
N PRO A 7 -8.29 -14.42 -26.18
CA PRO A 7 -9.39 -13.81 -25.43
C PRO A 7 -8.83 -13.15 -24.16
N PRO A 8 -9.37 -11.99 -23.75
CA PRO A 8 -8.89 -11.30 -22.57
C PRO A 8 -8.96 -12.26 -21.36
N PRO A 9 -7.92 -12.26 -20.50
CA PRO A 9 -7.87 -13.20 -19.39
C PRO A 9 -9.08 -12.99 -18.46
N SER A 10 -9.68 -14.09 -18.01
CA SER A 10 -10.81 -14.02 -17.09
C SER A 10 -10.34 -13.45 -15.75
N LEU A 11 -11.07 -12.48 -15.22
CA LEU A 11 -10.88 -12.01 -13.85
C LEU A 11 -11.19 -13.13 -12.86
N ASP A 12 -10.44 -13.18 -11.75
CA ASP A 12 -10.67 -14.06 -10.62
C ASP A 12 -10.57 -13.27 -9.33
N ILE A 13 -11.36 -13.66 -8.33
CA ILE A 13 -11.40 -13.02 -7.00
C ILE A 13 -11.06 -14.07 -5.96
N LEU A 14 -10.07 -13.79 -5.12
CA LEU A 14 -9.81 -14.58 -3.93
C LEU A 14 -10.69 -14.07 -2.79
N VAL A 15 -11.35 -14.98 -2.08
CA VAL A 15 -12.17 -14.66 -0.90
C VAL A 15 -11.77 -15.58 0.24
N ARG A 16 -11.36 -15.02 1.37
CA ARG A 16 -10.97 -15.77 2.57
C ARG A 16 -11.84 -15.42 3.76
N GLY A 17 -12.48 -16.43 4.32
CA GLY A 17 -13.25 -16.36 5.57
C GLY A 17 -12.61 -17.22 6.68
N PRO A 18 -13.36 -17.47 7.78
CA PRO A 18 -12.92 -18.34 8.87
C PRO A 18 -12.61 -19.78 8.44
N GLU A 19 -13.39 -20.32 7.52
CA GLU A 19 -13.27 -21.71 7.05
C GLU A 19 -12.13 -21.91 6.03
N GLY A 20 -11.51 -20.82 5.56
CA GLY A 20 -10.43 -20.87 4.58
C GLY A 20 -10.64 -19.94 3.39
N PHE A 21 -9.92 -20.20 2.30
CA PHE A 21 -10.01 -19.42 1.07
C PHE A 21 -10.80 -20.16 -0.02
N SER A 22 -11.40 -19.39 -0.91
CA SER A 22 -12.06 -19.86 -2.13
C SER A 22 -11.72 -18.91 -3.28
N ILE A 23 -11.76 -19.42 -4.51
CA ILE A 23 -11.56 -18.60 -5.71
C ILE A 23 -12.86 -18.52 -6.48
N TRP A 24 -13.29 -17.30 -6.77
CA TRP A 24 -14.50 -17.01 -7.53
C TRP A 24 -14.11 -16.51 -8.92
N ASN A 25 -14.96 -16.74 -9.92
CA ASN A 25 -14.81 -15.98 -11.17
C ASN A 25 -15.11 -14.50 -10.90
N GLY A 26 -14.43 -13.62 -11.63
CA GLY A 26 -14.71 -12.20 -11.63
C GLY A 26 -15.85 -11.82 -12.59
N PRO A 27 -16.27 -10.55 -12.56
CA PRO A 27 -17.27 -10.01 -13.48
C PRO A 27 -16.88 -10.17 -14.97
N PRO A 28 -17.86 -10.20 -15.90
CA PRO A 28 -19.29 -10.15 -15.65
C PRO A 28 -19.89 -11.48 -15.17
N PHE A 29 -20.79 -11.41 -14.19
CA PHE A 29 -21.53 -12.56 -13.66
C PHE A 29 -22.74 -12.88 -14.52
N THR A 30 -22.78 -14.07 -15.11
CA THR A 30 -23.88 -14.51 -16.01
C THR A 30 -25.24 -14.57 -15.32
N ASN A 31 -25.28 -14.93 -14.03
CA ASN A 31 -26.52 -15.04 -13.25
C ASN A 31 -26.61 -14.00 -12.12
N GLY A 32 -25.83 -12.91 -12.20
CA GLY A 32 -25.72 -11.91 -11.12
C GLY A 32 -24.91 -12.37 -9.90
N GLU A 33 -24.55 -13.66 -9.82
CA GLU A 33 -23.69 -14.21 -8.76
C GLU A 33 -22.36 -14.75 -9.29
N PRO A 34 -21.27 -14.62 -8.50
CA PRO A 34 -20.01 -15.27 -8.80
C PRO A 34 -20.12 -16.80 -8.60
N ARG A 35 -19.62 -17.54 -9.59
CA ARG A 35 -19.38 -18.98 -9.56
C ARG A 35 -18.07 -19.26 -8.83
N VAL A 36 -18.10 -20.23 -7.94
CA VAL A 36 -16.91 -20.73 -7.24
C VAL A 36 -16.12 -21.61 -8.22
N LYS A 37 -14.86 -21.24 -8.50
CA LYS A 37 -13.93 -22.01 -9.32
C LYS A 37 -13.10 -22.99 -8.48
N LEU A 38 -12.79 -22.61 -7.24
CA LEU A 38 -12.12 -23.46 -6.26
C LEU A 38 -12.87 -23.36 -4.93
N ASP A 39 -13.29 -24.52 -4.44
CA ASP A 39 -14.00 -24.66 -3.17
C ASP A 39 -13.12 -24.32 -1.97
N GLN A 40 -13.79 -24.16 -0.82
CA GLN A 40 -13.15 -23.70 0.41
C GLN A 40 -12.04 -24.66 0.87
N THR A 41 -10.83 -24.11 0.99
CA THR A 41 -9.66 -24.82 1.51
C THR A 41 -9.16 -24.13 2.78
N PRO A 42 -9.05 -24.85 3.91
CA PRO A 42 -8.59 -24.28 5.18
C PRO A 42 -7.21 -23.64 5.07
N CYS A 43 -7.10 -22.39 5.52
CA CYS A 43 -5.84 -21.65 5.48
C CYS A 43 -5.82 -20.51 6.51
N THR A 44 -4.62 -20.12 6.90
CA THR A 44 -4.37 -18.98 7.79
C THR A 44 -4.02 -17.72 6.99
N THR A 45 -3.26 -17.86 5.89
CA THR A 45 -2.78 -16.74 5.07
C THR A 45 -2.74 -17.14 3.60
N THR A 46 -3.10 -16.20 2.71
CA THR A 46 -3.00 -16.36 1.26
C THR A 46 -2.30 -15.16 0.63
N LYS A 47 -1.50 -15.39 -0.42
CA LYS A 47 -0.85 -14.31 -1.17
C LYS A 47 -0.59 -14.72 -2.62
N PHE A 48 -1.03 -13.92 -3.57
CA PHE A 48 -0.66 -14.09 -4.97
C PHE A 48 0.79 -13.65 -5.23
N SER A 49 1.43 -14.26 -6.23
CA SER A 49 2.61 -13.67 -6.86
C SER A 49 2.25 -12.37 -7.59
N GLU A 50 3.21 -11.48 -7.80
CA GLU A 50 2.98 -10.18 -8.44
C GLU A 50 2.53 -10.34 -9.90
N ASP A 51 3.01 -11.37 -10.58
CA ASP A 51 2.58 -11.75 -11.94
C ASP A 51 1.24 -12.52 -11.98
N GLY A 52 0.68 -12.84 -10.81
CA GLY A 52 -0.57 -13.60 -10.65
C GLY A 52 -0.50 -15.06 -11.08
N SER A 53 0.66 -15.59 -11.44
CA SER A 53 0.80 -16.95 -11.95
C SER A 53 0.74 -18.03 -10.87
N ARG A 54 0.99 -17.66 -9.61
CA ARG A 54 0.98 -18.55 -8.45
C ARG A 54 0.19 -17.97 -7.28
N LEU A 55 -0.37 -18.85 -6.48
CA LEU A 55 -1.02 -18.51 -5.22
C LEU A 55 -0.36 -19.29 -4.09
N MET A 56 0.22 -18.58 -3.13
CA MET A 56 0.76 -19.15 -1.91
C MET A 56 -0.34 -19.22 -0.84
N VAL A 57 -0.47 -20.38 -0.21
CA VAL A 57 -1.45 -20.66 0.84
C VAL A 57 -0.71 -21.26 2.03
N VAL A 58 -0.83 -20.64 3.19
CA VAL A 58 -0.34 -21.21 4.45
C VAL A 58 -1.51 -21.92 5.13
N ARG A 59 -1.42 -23.24 5.28
CA ARG A 59 -2.42 -24.09 5.92
C ARG A 59 -2.21 -24.12 7.43
N SER A 60 -3.24 -24.54 8.16
CA SER A 60 -3.23 -24.56 9.64
C SER A 60 -2.30 -25.61 10.24
N ASP A 61 -1.90 -26.61 9.46
CA ASP A 61 -0.99 -27.71 9.77
C ASP A 61 0.51 -27.36 9.54
N SER A 62 0.83 -26.07 9.41
CA SER A 62 2.18 -25.58 9.06
C SER A 62 2.68 -26.06 7.69
N VAL A 63 1.77 -26.41 6.78
CA VAL A 63 2.08 -26.67 5.38
C VAL A 63 1.95 -25.39 4.56
N VAL A 64 2.95 -25.09 3.74
CA VAL A 64 2.86 -24.04 2.73
C VAL A 64 2.61 -24.68 1.38
N SER A 65 1.39 -24.50 0.87
CA SER A 65 0.95 -24.99 -0.44
C SER A 65 1.05 -23.88 -1.49
N ILE A 66 1.53 -24.22 -2.68
CA ILE A 66 1.61 -23.34 -3.83
C ILE A 66 0.69 -23.88 -4.92
N TYR A 67 -0.26 -23.06 -5.36
CA TYR A 67 -1.24 -23.36 -6.39
C TYR A 67 -0.88 -22.67 -7.70
N ASP A 68 -1.18 -23.34 -8.82
CA ASP A 68 -1.24 -22.70 -10.14
C ASP A 68 -2.50 -21.83 -10.17
N SER A 69 -2.36 -20.51 -10.29
CA SER A 69 -3.51 -19.60 -10.29
C SER A 69 -4.41 -19.73 -11.52
N ARG A 70 -3.96 -20.37 -12.62
CA ARG A 70 -4.76 -20.57 -13.84
C ARG A 70 -5.54 -21.87 -13.78
N LYS A 71 -4.87 -22.96 -13.36
CA LYS A 71 -5.48 -24.29 -13.26
C LYS A 71 -6.18 -24.52 -11.92
N LEU A 72 -5.86 -23.72 -10.90
CA LEU A 72 -6.31 -23.85 -9.51
C LEU A 72 -5.96 -25.22 -8.91
N VAL A 73 -4.81 -25.77 -9.31
CA VAL A 73 -4.28 -27.05 -8.83
C VAL A 73 -3.07 -26.79 -7.94
N GLU A 74 -2.97 -27.54 -6.84
CA GLU A 74 -1.79 -27.53 -5.98
C GLU A 74 -0.59 -28.12 -6.72
N ILE A 75 0.45 -27.30 -6.93
CA ILE A 75 1.70 -27.70 -7.60
C ILE A 75 2.67 -28.29 -6.56
N ARG A 76 2.72 -27.66 -5.39
CA ARG A 76 3.73 -27.96 -4.37
C ARG A 76 3.17 -27.80 -2.97
N SER A 77 3.59 -28.68 -2.08
CA SER A 77 3.33 -28.64 -0.65
C SER A 77 4.66 -28.75 0.09
N LEU A 78 4.93 -27.83 1.02
CA LEU A 78 6.15 -27.82 1.83
C LEU A 78 5.78 -27.85 3.29
N GLN A 79 6.20 -28.91 4.00
CA GLN A 79 6.04 -28.98 5.45
C GLN A 79 7.10 -28.11 6.11
N VAL A 80 6.67 -26.98 6.69
CA VAL A 80 7.56 -26.01 7.33
C VAL A 80 7.10 -25.79 8.76
N PRO A 81 7.58 -26.62 9.72
CA PRO A 81 7.15 -26.54 11.11
C PRO A 81 7.33 -25.13 11.69
N ASN A 82 6.36 -24.67 12.49
CA ASN A 82 6.42 -23.38 13.18
C ASN A 82 6.62 -22.17 12.26
N VAL A 83 6.06 -22.21 11.04
CA VAL A 83 6.06 -21.07 10.12
C VAL A 83 5.28 -19.90 10.70
N LEU A 84 5.93 -18.74 10.80
CA LEU A 84 5.33 -17.49 11.29
C LEU A 84 5.00 -16.54 10.13
N ALA A 85 5.79 -16.57 9.05
CA ALA A 85 5.53 -15.79 7.85
C ALA A 85 6.01 -16.55 6.62
N ALA A 86 5.30 -16.34 5.52
CA ALA A 86 5.68 -16.82 4.21
C ALA A 86 5.49 -15.70 3.19
N SER A 87 6.36 -15.64 2.17
CA SER A 87 6.20 -14.74 1.03
C SER A 87 6.70 -15.41 -0.23
N ILE A 88 5.86 -15.40 -1.24
CA ILE A 88 6.22 -15.78 -2.61
C ILE A 88 6.96 -14.64 -3.31
N SER A 89 7.85 -14.97 -4.24
CA SER A 89 8.56 -14.02 -5.11
C SER A 89 7.65 -13.49 -6.23
N PRO A 90 8.02 -12.38 -6.92
CA PRO A 90 7.16 -11.72 -7.91
C PRO A 90 6.66 -12.60 -9.06
N CYS A 91 7.49 -13.50 -9.61
CA CYS A 91 7.10 -14.47 -10.65
C CYS A 91 6.70 -15.84 -10.08
N GLY A 92 6.76 -16.01 -8.76
CA GLY A 92 6.40 -17.27 -8.11
C GLY A 92 7.41 -18.40 -8.22
N THR A 93 8.66 -18.12 -8.63
CA THR A 93 9.74 -19.12 -8.72
C THR A 93 10.26 -19.53 -7.34
N TYR A 94 10.24 -18.61 -6.38
CA TYR A 94 10.80 -18.79 -5.05
C TYR A 94 9.79 -18.52 -3.93
N LEU A 95 9.93 -19.26 -2.84
CA LEU A 95 9.18 -19.07 -1.61
C LEU A 95 10.15 -18.76 -0.47
N GLN A 96 9.88 -17.72 0.30
CA GLN A 96 10.57 -17.42 1.55
C GLN A 96 9.69 -17.80 2.73
N THR A 97 10.25 -18.54 3.68
CA THR A 97 9.58 -18.86 4.95
C THR A 97 10.40 -18.39 6.13
N PHE A 98 9.73 -17.85 7.13
CA PHE A 98 10.31 -17.49 8.42
C PHE A 98 9.70 -18.39 9.50
N GLN A 99 10.55 -19.11 10.22
CA GLN A 99 10.18 -20.00 11.31
C GLN A 99 10.50 -19.37 12.67
N LYS A 100 9.79 -19.81 13.71
CA LYS A 100 10.17 -19.47 15.08
C LYS A 100 11.53 -20.11 15.41
N SER A 101 12.53 -19.29 15.70
CA SER A 101 13.87 -19.79 16.08
C SER A 101 13.82 -20.41 17.48
N THR A 102 14.39 -21.61 17.62
CA THR A 102 14.62 -22.29 18.90
C THR A 102 16.00 -21.97 19.50
N GLY A 103 16.97 -21.57 18.67
CA GLY A 103 18.25 -21.02 19.10
C GLY A 103 18.98 -20.24 18.00
N PRO A 104 20.11 -19.56 18.33
CA PRO A 104 20.86 -18.71 17.40
C PRO A 104 21.54 -19.47 16.24
N GLN A 105 21.70 -20.79 16.37
CA GLN A 105 22.30 -21.64 15.34
C GLN A 105 21.25 -22.16 14.33
N ASP A 106 19.95 -22.04 14.65
CA ASP A 106 18.88 -22.50 13.78
C ASP A 106 18.66 -21.50 12.65
N LYS A 107 18.81 -21.95 11.42
CA LYS A 107 18.51 -21.12 10.25
C LYS A 107 16.99 -21.00 10.11
N ASN A 108 16.45 -19.92 10.65
CA ASN A 108 15.02 -19.67 10.73
C ASN A 108 14.42 -19.02 9.47
N VAL A 109 15.24 -18.58 8.52
CA VAL A 109 14.78 -18.12 7.20
C VAL A 109 15.26 -19.11 6.15
N ALA A 110 14.33 -19.66 5.39
CA ALA A 110 14.61 -20.56 4.28
C ALA A 110 14.00 -20.00 2.99
N LEU A 111 14.79 -20.07 1.92
CA LEU A 111 14.38 -19.80 0.56
C LEU A 111 14.26 -21.14 -0.16
N TRP A 112 13.09 -21.38 -0.73
CA TRP A 112 12.72 -22.62 -1.41
C TRP A 112 12.49 -22.32 -2.88
N LYS A 113 12.94 -23.21 -3.76
CA LYS A 113 12.54 -23.18 -5.16
C LYS A 113 11.21 -23.91 -5.31
N VAL A 114 10.22 -23.26 -5.91
CA VAL A 114 8.84 -23.77 -5.98
C VAL A 114 8.73 -25.03 -6.85
N ASP A 115 9.50 -25.09 -7.95
CA ASP A 115 9.42 -26.18 -8.92
C ASP A 115 9.78 -27.54 -8.32
N ASN A 116 10.91 -27.64 -7.60
CA ASN A 116 11.41 -28.89 -7.01
C ASN A 116 11.22 -28.98 -5.49
N GLY A 117 10.91 -27.87 -4.81
CA GLY A 117 10.74 -27.82 -3.36
C GLY A 117 12.06 -27.83 -2.57
N GLU A 118 13.21 -27.65 -3.23
CA GLU A 118 14.50 -27.65 -2.55
C GLU A 118 14.78 -26.33 -1.85
N SER A 119 15.40 -26.39 -0.67
CA SER A 119 15.91 -25.21 0.02
C SER A 119 17.22 -24.77 -0.61
N VAL A 120 17.16 -23.70 -1.42
CA VAL A 120 18.32 -23.17 -2.15
C VAL A 120 19.18 -22.26 -1.30
N TYR A 121 18.62 -21.66 -0.24
CA TYR A 121 19.36 -20.78 0.64
C TYR A 121 18.71 -20.73 2.02
N GLN A 122 19.53 -20.64 3.07
CA GLN A 122 19.06 -20.58 4.45
C GLN A 122 19.92 -19.61 5.26
N MET A 123 19.29 -18.83 6.14
CA MET A 123 19.99 -17.92 7.04
C MET A 123 19.31 -17.82 8.40
N PHE A 124 20.04 -17.26 9.36
CA PHE A 124 19.48 -16.82 10.63
C PHE A 124 19.14 -15.32 10.59
N GLN A 125 17.93 -14.97 11.01
CA GLN A 125 17.46 -13.61 11.18
C GLN A 125 16.87 -13.45 12.57
N LYS A 126 17.53 -12.63 13.41
CA LYS A 126 17.17 -12.44 14.81
C LYS A 126 15.75 -11.88 15.00
N ASN A 127 15.41 -10.83 14.23
CA ASN A 127 14.13 -10.13 14.35
C ASN A 127 13.45 -10.01 12.98
N MET A 128 12.16 -10.29 12.94
CA MET A 128 11.30 -10.03 11.79
C MET A 128 10.48 -8.76 12.04
N THR A 129 10.65 -7.74 11.20
CA THR A 129 9.80 -6.55 11.19
C THR A 129 9.22 -6.36 9.79
N LYS A 130 8.18 -5.53 9.66
CA LYS A 130 7.61 -5.20 8.34
C LYS A 130 8.62 -4.56 7.39
N ALA A 131 9.65 -3.89 7.92
CA ALA A 131 10.71 -3.28 7.12
C ALA A 131 11.76 -4.30 6.64
N THR A 132 12.05 -5.32 7.45
CA THR A 132 13.09 -6.33 7.15
C THR A 132 12.55 -7.59 6.47
N TRP A 133 11.22 -7.74 6.39
CA TRP A 133 10.55 -8.85 5.70
C TRP A 133 9.87 -8.38 4.41
N PRO A 134 9.98 -9.11 3.28
CA PRO A 134 10.82 -10.30 3.05
C PRO A 134 12.32 -10.01 3.17
N ALA A 135 13.09 -11.03 3.57
CA ALA A 135 14.53 -10.91 3.81
C ALA A 135 15.33 -10.72 2.52
N ILE A 136 14.98 -11.49 1.48
CA ILE A 136 15.51 -11.36 0.13
C ILE A 136 14.47 -10.62 -0.71
N ARG A 137 14.90 -9.55 -1.36
CA ARG A 137 14.10 -8.76 -2.29
C ARG A 137 14.47 -9.15 -3.71
N PHE A 138 13.44 -9.47 -4.48
CA PHE A 138 13.54 -9.78 -5.90
C PHE A 138 13.01 -8.58 -6.69
N SER A 139 13.58 -8.34 -7.87
CA SER A 139 12.96 -7.48 -8.88
C SER A 139 11.68 -8.15 -9.41
N SER A 140 10.81 -7.38 -10.05
CA SER A 140 9.52 -7.90 -10.54
C SER A 140 9.67 -8.97 -11.64
N ASP A 141 10.81 -8.96 -12.35
CA ASP A 141 11.23 -10.00 -13.32
C ASP A 141 12.14 -11.08 -12.72
N GLU A 142 12.42 -11.01 -11.41
CA GLU A 142 13.37 -11.86 -10.68
C GLU A 142 14.80 -11.89 -11.25
N ALA A 143 15.17 -10.96 -12.14
CA ALA A 143 16.51 -10.86 -12.71
C ALA A 143 17.56 -10.34 -11.72
N VAL A 144 17.13 -9.74 -10.61
CA VAL A 144 17.99 -9.29 -9.51
C VAL A 144 17.42 -9.77 -8.18
N ALA A 145 18.29 -10.35 -7.35
CA ALA A 145 17.99 -10.76 -5.99
C ALA A 145 19.02 -10.16 -5.02
N CYS A 146 18.53 -9.48 -3.98
CA CYS A 146 19.40 -8.82 -3.02
C CYS A 146 18.81 -8.84 -1.62
N ARG A 147 19.65 -8.61 -0.61
CA ARG A 147 19.21 -8.44 0.77
C ARG A 147 19.93 -7.29 1.46
N LEU A 148 19.24 -6.72 2.43
CA LEU A 148 19.83 -5.78 3.37
C LEU A 148 20.56 -6.54 4.48
N ALA A 149 21.83 -6.22 4.70
CA ALA A 149 22.61 -6.64 5.85
C ALA A 149 23.19 -5.41 6.57
N THR A 150 23.83 -5.62 7.71
CA THR A 150 24.42 -4.51 8.47
C THR A 150 25.54 -3.86 7.67
N ASN A 151 25.39 -2.59 7.32
CA ASN A 151 26.34 -1.78 6.55
C ASN A 151 26.59 -2.24 5.09
N GLU A 152 25.79 -3.15 4.56
CA GLU A 152 25.98 -3.65 3.20
C GLU A 152 24.69 -4.19 2.58
N VAL A 153 24.61 -4.10 1.26
CA VAL A 153 23.61 -4.79 0.44
C VAL A 153 24.29 -5.99 -0.20
N GLN A 154 23.72 -7.17 -0.03
CA GLN A 154 24.29 -8.40 -0.57
C GLN A 154 23.45 -8.89 -1.75
N PHE A 155 24.12 -9.16 -2.87
CA PHE A 155 23.50 -9.62 -4.10
C PHE A 155 23.72 -11.12 -4.27
N PHE A 156 22.71 -11.76 -4.84
CA PHE A 156 22.69 -13.17 -5.20
C PHE A 156 22.62 -13.31 -6.71
N ASP A 157 23.03 -14.47 -7.23
CA ASP A 157 22.75 -14.87 -8.61
C ASP A 157 21.36 -15.52 -8.64
N PRO A 158 20.35 -14.90 -9.28
CA PRO A 158 18.99 -15.46 -9.29
C PRO A 158 18.87 -16.78 -10.05
N LYS A 159 19.84 -17.11 -10.92
CA LYS A 159 19.89 -18.42 -11.59
C LYS A 159 20.39 -19.52 -10.66
N ASP A 160 21.22 -19.15 -9.70
CA ASP A 160 21.84 -20.09 -8.76
C ASP A 160 22.07 -19.45 -7.39
N LEU A 161 20.99 -19.42 -6.61
CA LEU A 161 21.00 -18.93 -5.23
C LEU A 161 21.79 -19.83 -4.27
N SER A 162 22.14 -21.06 -4.68
CA SER A 162 22.90 -22.01 -3.86
C SER A 162 24.35 -21.56 -3.63
N LYS A 163 24.91 -20.79 -4.59
CA LYS A 163 26.22 -20.11 -4.44
C LYS A 163 26.23 -19.09 -3.30
N GLY A 164 25.05 -18.70 -2.81
CA GLY A 164 24.90 -17.67 -1.81
C GLY A 164 25.26 -16.29 -2.36
N ILE A 165 26.10 -15.57 -1.62
CA ILE A 165 26.36 -14.14 -1.86
C ILE A 165 27.44 -14.00 -2.93
N VAL A 166 27.07 -13.50 -4.10
CA VAL A 166 27.98 -13.30 -5.24
C VAL A 166 28.67 -11.95 -5.17
N HIS A 167 27.97 -10.93 -4.68
CA HIS A 167 28.53 -9.59 -4.55
C HIS A 167 28.05 -8.89 -3.28
N ARG A 168 28.91 -8.06 -2.69
CA ARG A 168 28.60 -7.26 -1.50
C ARG A 168 28.90 -5.80 -1.80
N PHE A 169 27.88 -4.99 -1.66
CA PHE A 169 27.95 -3.56 -1.85
C PHE A 169 27.93 -2.85 -0.49
N ARG A 170 29.04 -2.22 -0.12
CA ARG A 170 29.19 -1.62 1.21
C ARG A 170 28.52 -0.25 1.27
N VAL A 171 27.52 -0.11 2.13
CA VAL A 171 26.83 1.16 2.45
C VAL A 171 26.84 1.35 3.97
N PRO A 172 27.86 2.01 4.53
CA PRO A 172 27.98 2.20 5.97
C PRO A 172 26.78 2.93 6.56
N GLY A 173 26.17 2.36 7.60
CA GLY A 173 25.03 2.95 8.30
C GLY A 173 23.68 2.80 7.61
N ILE A 174 23.55 1.97 6.58
CA ILE A 174 22.27 1.73 5.90
C ILE A 174 21.17 1.30 6.88
N ALA A 175 20.04 2.00 6.85
CA ALA A 175 18.89 1.76 7.71
C ALA A 175 17.64 1.31 6.94
N ALA A 176 17.50 1.74 5.68
CA ALA A 176 16.45 1.28 4.78
C ALA A 176 16.99 1.09 3.37
N PHE A 177 16.34 0.20 2.62
CA PHE A 177 16.71 -0.22 1.29
C PHE A 177 15.44 -0.58 0.51
N GLU A 178 15.38 -0.19 -0.76
CA GLU A 178 14.29 -0.60 -1.68
C GLU A 178 14.86 -0.85 -3.08
N LEU A 179 14.58 -2.03 -3.64
CA LEU A 179 14.97 -2.42 -5.01
C LEU A 179 13.97 -1.87 -6.03
N SER A 180 14.44 -1.46 -7.20
CA SER A 180 13.55 -1.05 -8.29
C SER A 180 12.76 -2.23 -8.84
N ARG A 181 11.56 -1.97 -9.36
CA ARG A 181 10.60 -3.03 -9.71
C ARG A 181 10.80 -3.56 -11.12
N ASN A 182 10.54 -2.70 -12.11
CA ASN A 182 10.58 -3.03 -13.53
C ASN A 182 11.30 -1.91 -14.28
N PRO A 183 12.52 -2.12 -14.82
CA PRO A 183 13.43 -3.23 -14.55
C PRO A 183 14.11 -3.13 -13.17
N GLY A 184 14.63 -4.24 -12.65
CA GLY A 184 15.40 -4.31 -11.39
C GLY A 184 16.79 -3.66 -11.41
N SER A 185 17.00 -2.61 -12.23
CA SER A 185 18.31 -2.05 -12.54
C SER A 185 18.93 -1.19 -11.44
N TYR A 186 18.14 -0.71 -10.49
CA TYR A 186 18.60 0.22 -9.46
C TYR A 186 18.12 -0.19 -8.07
N PHE A 187 18.81 0.29 -7.05
CA PHE A 187 18.33 0.24 -5.69
C PHE A 187 18.55 1.56 -4.97
N ALA A 188 17.65 1.86 -4.05
CA ALA A 188 17.72 3.03 -3.19
C ALA A 188 18.18 2.59 -1.80
N SER A 189 19.15 3.31 -1.24
CA SER A 189 19.58 3.13 0.14
C SER A 189 19.38 4.40 0.94
N PHE A 190 18.99 4.26 2.20
CA PHE A 190 18.89 5.35 3.15
C PHE A 190 19.88 5.16 4.29
N VAL A 191 20.70 6.19 4.52
CA VAL A 191 21.60 6.29 5.67
C VAL A 191 21.07 7.42 6.56
N PRO A 192 20.72 7.15 7.83
CA PRO A 192 20.19 8.16 8.74
C PRO A 192 21.30 9.08 9.25
N GLU A 193 20.89 10.18 9.88
CA GLU A 193 21.82 11.14 10.48
C GLU A 193 22.72 10.50 11.54
N SER A 194 24.03 10.77 11.44
CA SER A 194 25.01 10.23 12.37
C SER A 194 26.19 11.18 12.52
N LYS A 195 26.60 11.44 13.77
CA LYS A 195 27.81 12.22 14.11
C LYS A 195 27.95 13.57 13.36
N GLY A 196 26.83 14.29 13.17
CA GLY A 196 26.82 15.58 12.47
C GLY A 196 26.69 15.50 10.95
N MET A 197 26.73 14.30 10.37
CA MET A 197 26.45 14.09 8.95
C MET A 197 24.94 14.05 8.69
N PRO A 198 24.45 14.73 7.64
CA PRO A 198 23.04 14.67 7.25
C PRO A 198 22.67 13.25 6.82
N GLY A 199 21.40 12.89 7.03
CA GLY A 199 20.85 11.66 6.48
C GLY A 199 20.79 11.79 4.97
N ASN A 200 20.94 10.71 4.24
CA ASN A 200 20.88 10.76 2.79
C ASN A 200 20.17 9.54 2.20
N VAL A 201 19.52 9.77 1.07
CA VAL A 201 19.04 8.72 0.19
C VAL A 201 19.94 8.74 -1.05
N GLN A 202 20.41 7.57 -1.44
CA GLN A 202 21.30 7.37 -2.57
C GLN A 202 20.71 6.30 -3.48
N ILE A 203 20.77 6.53 -4.79
CA ILE A 203 20.42 5.56 -5.82
C ILE A 203 21.71 4.97 -6.39
N PHE A 204 21.77 3.65 -6.46
CA PHE A 204 22.89 2.91 -7.04
C PHE A 204 22.37 1.96 -8.13
N ALA A 205 23.20 1.68 -9.12
CA ALA A 205 22.92 0.63 -10.09
C ALA A 205 23.10 -0.76 -9.46
N CYS A 206 22.30 -1.74 -9.88
CA CYS A 206 22.45 -3.14 -9.47
C CYS A 206 23.58 -3.86 -10.23
N ALA A 207 23.97 -3.36 -11.41
CA ALA A 207 25.05 -3.93 -12.19
C ALA A 207 26.41 -3.66 -11.53
N LYS A 208 27.18 -4.74 -11.32
CA LYS A 208 28.47 -4.73 -10.62
C LYS A 208 29.47 -3.69 -11.15
N GLU A 209 29.43 -3.44 -12.46
CA GLU A 209 30.33 -2.50 -13.16
C GLU A 209 29.98 -1.03 -12.89
N LEU A 210 28.72 -0.74 -12.56
CA LEU A 210 28.17 0.61 -12.39
C LEU A 210 28.01 1.02 -10.91
N GLN A 211 28.47 0.18 -9.99
CA GLN A 211 28.26 0.36 -8.54
C GLN A 211 29.25 1.30 -7.85
N SER A 212 30.28 1.78 -8.54
CA SER A 212 31.35 2.56 -7.88
C SER A 212 30.88 3.90 -7.30
N GLN A 213 29.83 4.52 -7.86
CA GLN A 213 29.28 5.79 -7.40
C GLN A 213 27.76 5.79 -7.40
N PRO A 214 27.11 6.56 -6.48
CA PRO A 214 25.68 6.74 -6.54
C PRO A 214 25.30 7.55 -7.78
N VAL A 215 24.31 7.06 -8.50
CA VAL A 215 23.77 7.67 -9.72
C VAL A 215 23.06 8.99 -9.39
N ALA A 216 22.33 8.99 -8.27
CA ALA A 216 21.70 10.19 -7.74
C ALA A 216 21.73 10.15 -6.21
N ARG A 217 21.73 11.32 -5.56
CA ARG A 217 21.74 11.42 -4.10
C ARG A 217 20.91 12.60 -3.63
N LYS A 218 20.24 12.45 -2.50
CA LYS A 218 19.56 13.55 -1.79
C LYS A 218 19.90 13.53 -0.32
N SER A 219 20.38 14.65 0.21
CA SER A 219 20.65 14.83 1.64
C SER A 219 19.49 15.51 2.35
N PHE A 220 19.22 15.08 3.57
CA PHE A 220 18.16 15.54 4.44
C PHE A 220 18.72 15.93 5.81
N PHE A 221 18.20 17.02 6.36
CA PHE A 221 18.48 17.46 7.72
C PHE A 221 17.21 17.33 8.56
N ARG A 222 17.36 16.83 9.78
CA ARG A 222 16.29 16.41 10.70
C ARG A 222 15.40 15.28 10.16
N CYS A 223 15.98 14.26 9.51
CA CYS A 223 15.23 13.09 9.05
C CYS A 223 15.24 11.96 10.12
N SER A 224 14.06 11.47 10.51
CA SER A 224 13.93 10.30 11.39
C SER A 224 13.68 9.00 10.61
N SER A 225 12.87 9.06 9.54
CA SER A 225 12.61 7.91 8.68
C SER A 225 12.27 8.33 7.24
N VAL A 226 12.35 7.37 6.32
CA VAL A 226 11.98 7.55 4.92
C VAL A 226 11.11 6.40 4.43
N GLN A 227 10.21 6.69 3.51
CA GLN A 227 9.56 5.70 2.65
C GLN A 227 10.03 5.91 1.22
N LEU A 228 10.39 4.80 0.56
CA LEU A 228 11.00 4.79 -0.76
C LEU A 228 10.04 4.09 -1.72
N ASN A 229 9.52 4.82 -2.71
CA ASN A 229 8.55 4.30 -3.66
C ASN A 229 9.08 4.48 -5.09
N TRP A 230 9.46 3.39 -5.74
CA TRP A 230 9.90 3.37 -7.14
C TRP A 230 8.72 3.46 -8.12
N ASN A 231 8.91 4.16 -9.23
CA ASN A 231 7.95 4.16 -10.32
C ASN A 231 8.06 2.89 -11.19
N TYR A 232 7.02 2.65 -11.99
CA TYR A 232 7.10 1.69 -13.08
C TYR A 232 8.06 2.23 -14.15
N GLY A 233 8.98 1.40 -14.66
CA GLY A 233 10.08 1.82 -15.53
C GLY A 233 11.39 2.13 -14.79
N SER A 234 11.38 2.23 -13.45
CA SER A 234 12.57 2.44 -12.62
C SER A 234 13.40 3.68 -13.01
N THR A 235 12.71 4.73 -13.46
CA THR A 235 13.31 6.02 -13.86
C THR A 235 13.23 7.06 -12.74
N GLY A 236 12.38 6.84 -11.74
CA GLY A 236 12.07 7.82 -10.71
C GLY A 236 11.74 7.19 -9.36
N LEU A 237 12.15 7.87 -8.30
CA LEU A 237 11.96 7.47 -6.91
C LEU A 237 11.28 8.61 -6.13
N LEU A 238 10.14 8.31 -5.52
CA LEU A 238 9.52 9.18 -4.52
C LEU A 238 10.03 8.83 -3.14
N ILE A 239 10.42 9.87 -2.40
CA ILE A 239 10.98 9.77 -1.06
C ILE A 239 10.07 10.57 -0.12
N VAL A 240 9.31 9.88 0.71
CA VAL A 240 8.53 10.50 1.79
C VAL A 240 9.43 10.54 3.02
N VAL A 241 9.93 11.73 3.33
CA VAL A 241 10.79 11.98 4.49
C VAL A 241 9.92 12.37 5.66
N GLN A 242 10.10 11.71 6.80
CA GLN A 242 9.44 12.07 8.05
C GLN A 242 10.47 12.60 9.05
N SER A 243 10.06 13.63 9.79
CA SER A 243 10.88 14.35 10.76
C SER A 243 10.12 14.46 12.08
N ASP A 244 10.67 13.94 13.18
CA ASP A 244 10.00 13.97 14.51
C ASP A 244 9.94 15.39 15.12
N VAL A 245 10.75 16.33 14.60
CA VAL A 245 10.87 17.69 15.13
C VAL A 245 10.81 18.69 13.99
N ASP A 246 9.73 19.47 13.94
CA ASP A 246 9.59 20.58 13.01
C ASP A 246 10.58 21.73 13.34
N LYS A 247 11.00 22.51 12.33
CA LYS A 247 11.86 23.70 12.48
C LYS A 247 11.32 24.68 13.52
N THR A 248 10.00 24.79 13.65
CA THR A 248 9.33 25.66 14.62
C THR A 248 9.20 25.04 16.02
N ASN A 249 9.43 23.72 16.13
CA ASN A 249 9.20 22.93 17.34
C ASN A 249 7.74 22.97 17.85
N GLN A 250 6.79 23.39 17.01
CA GLN A 250 5.38 23.58 17.38
C GLN A 250 4.49 22.36 17.05
N SER A 251 4.86 21.52 16.08
CA SER A 251 4.07 20.35 15.73
C SER A 251 4.41 19.16 16.65
N TYR A 252 3.37 18.53 17.23
CA TYR A 252 3.51 17.31 18.04
C TYR A 252 3.74 16.06 17.18
N TYR A 253 3.33 16.11 15.90
CA TYR A 253 3.32 14.98 14.97
C TYR A 253 4.49 15.00 13.96
N GLY A 254 5.41 15.95 14.10
CA GLY A 254 6.53 16.09 13.16
C GLY A 254 6.17 16.82 11.86
N GLU A 255 7.03 16.69 10.86
CA GLU A 255 6.87 17.22 9.50
C GLU A 255 7.11 16.10 8.50
N THR A 256 6.37 16.10 7.39
CA THR A 256 6.62 15.17 6.27
C THR A 256 6.89 15.94 5.00
N LYS A 257 7.91 15.54 4.25
CA LYS A 257 8.27 16.17 2.97
C LYS A 257 8.34 15.11 1.88
N LEU A 258 7.73 15.40 0.73
CA LEU A 258 7.84 14.58 -0.46
C LEU A 258 8.96 15.09 -1.34
N ASN A 259 9.90 14.21 -1.68
CA ASN A 259 10.97 14.50 -2.63
C ASN A 259 10.89 13.53 -3.81
N TYR A 260 11.37 13.98 -4.96
CA TYR A 260 11.47 13.19 -6.16
C TYR A 260 12.91 13.20 -6.66
N LEU A 261 13.40 12.02 -7.02
CA LEU A 261 14.76 11.79 -7.49
C LEU A 261 14.72 10.91 -8.73
N THR A 262 15.36 11.32 -9.81
CA THR A 262 15.43 10.52 -11.04
C THR A 262 16.75 9.74 -11.14
N THR A 263 16.73 8.63 -11.88
CA THR A 263 17.90 7.78 -12.09
C THR A 263 18.86 8.30 -13.15
N ASP A 264 18.46 9.28 -13.95
CA ASP A 264 19.31 9.99 -14.91
C ASP A 264 19.94 11.25 -14.30
N ALA A 265 19.67 11.54 -13.02
CA ALA A 265 20.04 12.75 -12.31
C ALA A 265 19.52 14.06 -12.97
N SER A 266 18.52 13.98 -13.87
CA SER A 266 17.91 15.17 -14.48
C SER A 266 17.08 15.98 -13.48
N TYR A 267 16.50 15.33 -12.48
CA TYR A 267 15.70 15.98 -11.45
C TYR A 267 16.01 15.48 -10.04
N GLU A 268 16.31 16.44 -9.17
CA GLU A 268 16.46 16.25 -7.73
C GLU A 268 15.74 17.40 -7.01
N GLY A 269 14.62 17.13 -6.34
CA GLY A 269 13.86 18.22 -5.73
C GLY A 269 12.77 17.81 -4.75
N ILE A 270 12.33 18.80 -3.98
CA ILE A 270 11.10 18.71 -3.20
C ILE A 270 9.94 18.83 -4.18
N VAL A 271 8.96 17.93 -4.08
CA VAL A 271 7.73 18.03 -4.86
C VAL A 271 6.89 19.17 -4.28
N PRO A 272 6.61 20.25 -5.05
CA PRO A 272 5.85 21.38 -4.53
C PRO A 272 4.39 20.96 -4.31
N LEU A 273 3.97 20.95 -3.05
CA LEU A 273 2.58 20.69 -2.67
C LEU A 273 1.83 22.02 -2.57
N ARG A 274 0.65 22.12 -3.22
CA ARG A 274 -0.16 23.35 -3.24
C ARG A 274 -0.76 23.71 -1.88
N LYS A 275 -0.92 22.73 -1.00
CA LYS A 275 -1.38 22.92 0.39
C LYS A 275 -0.33 22.36 1.34
N GLU A 276 -0.09 23.10 2.42
CA GLU A 276 0.72 22.62 3.53
C GLU A 276 -0.07 21.57 4.33
N GLY A 277 0.56 20.43 4.61
CA GLY A 277 -0.04 19.36 5.39
C GLY A 277 0.82 18.10 5.38
N PRO A 278 0.60 17.18 6.35
CA PRO A 278 1.34 15.94 6.38
C PRO A 278 0.91 15.03 5.21
N VAL A 279 1.92 14.52 4.50
CA VAL A 279 1.83 13.46 3.50
C VAL A 279 1.59 12.15 4.23
N HIS A 280 0.39 11.60 4.07
CA HIS A 280 0.02 10.33 4.67
C HIS A 280 0.32 9.14 3.77
N ASP A 281 0.16 9.33 2.46
CA ASP A 281 0.33 8.25 1.49
C ASP A 281 0.70 8.81 0.11
N VAL A 282 1.45 8.02 -0.65
CA VAL A 282 1.91 8.35 -2.00
C VAL A 282 1.88 7.09 -2.85
N GLN A 283 1.19 7.16 -3.98
CA GLN A 283 1.04 6.01 -4.88
C GLN A 283 1.31 6.40 -6.32
N TRP A 284 2.18 5.63 -6.99
CA TRP A 284 2.44 5.75 -8.42
C TRP A 284 1.26 5.26 -9.25
N SER A 285 1.06 5.86 -10.42
CA SER A 285 0.23 5.30 -11.48
C SER A 285 0.86 4.02 -12.02
N SER A 286 0.04 3.16 -12.63
CA SER A 286 0.53 1.92 -13.24
C SER A 286 1.52 2.18 -14.40
N SER A 287 1.45 3.34 -15.04
CA SER A 287 2.38 3.77 -16.09
C SER A 287 3.73 4.24 -15.54
N GLY A 288 3.79 4.59 -14.24
CA GLY A 288 4.97 5.15 -13.59
C GLY A 288 5.28 6.61 -13.95
N LYS A 289 4.40 7.29 -14.70
CA LYS A 289 4.60 8.69 -15.12
C LYS A 289 3.93 9.70 -14.18
N GLU A 290 2.86 9.30 -13.51
CA GLU A 290 2.12 10.16 -12.58
C GLU A 290 2.06 9.54 -11.19
N PHE A 291 1.80 10.37 -10.18
CA PHE A 291 1.55 9.89 -8.82
C PHE A 291 0.47 10.71 -8.13
N ALA A 292 -0.21 10.07 -7.18
CA ALA A 292 -1.19 10.69 -6.31
C ALA A 292 -0.60 10.86 -4.91
N VAL A 293 -0.89 12.00 -4.28
CA VAL A 293 -0.47 12.32 -2.90
C VAL A 293 -1.71 12.50 -2.05
N ARG A 294 -1.77 11.81 -0.91
CA ARG A 294 -2.83 12.00 0.08
C ARG A 294 -2.34 12.88 1.23
N LEU A 295 -2.94 14.07 1.35
CA LEU A 295 -2.79 14.97 2.49
C LEU A 295 -4.00 14.87 3.42
N LYS A 296 -3.81 14.94 4.73
CA LYS A 296 -4.94 14.96 5.68
C LYS A 296 -5.49 16.38 5.77
N ALA A 297 -6.71 16.58 5.27
CA ALA A 297 -7.53 17.72 5.66
C ALA A 297 -8.10 17.48 7.07
N ILE A 298 -8.01 18.51 7.92
CA ILE A 298 -8.66 18.55 9.24
C ILE A 298 -10.18 18.37 9.05
N LEU A 299 -10.82 17.68 10.00
CA LEU A 299 -12.25 17.35 10.02
C LEU A 299 -13.13 18.44 9.39
N SER A 300 -14.06 17.98 8.54
CA SER A 300 -15.13 18.68 7.81
C SER A 300 -14.82 18.88 6.32
N SER A 301 -15.51 18.04 5.53
CA SER A 301 -15.81 18.18 4.10
C SER A 301 -14.74 18.82 3.21
N ILE A 302 -13.99 18.00 2.46
CA ILE A 302 -13.57 18.20 1.05
C ILE A 302 -12.67 17.00 0.66
N PRO A 303 -12.90 16.30 -0.48
CA PRO A 303 -12.14 15.11 -0.88
C PRO A 303 -10.71 15.46 -1.31
N CYS A 304 -9.82 14.46 -1.24
CA CYS A 304 -8.37 14.55 -1.49
C CYS A 304 -8.04 15.33 -2.78
N ASP A 305 -7.45 16.51 -2.61
CA ASP A 305 -7.00 17.36 -3.70
C ASP A 305 -5.53 17.01 -4.03
N TYR A 306 -5.18 17.03 -5.32
CA TYR A 306 -3.83 17.05 -5.93
C TYR A 306 -3.30 15.73 -6.51
N LEU A 307 -3.58 15.54 -7.81
CA LEU A 307 -2.72 14.82 -8.74
C LEU A 307 -1.60 15.76 -9.21
N ILE A 308 -0.35 15.29 -9.15
CA ILE A 308 0.80 16.03 -9.65
C ILE A 308 1.30 15.31 -10.89
N THR A 309 1.14 15.94 -12.04
CA THR A 309 1.71 15.51 -13.32
C THR A 309 3.11 16.10 -13.43
N LEU A 310 4.11 15.25 -13.68
CA LEU A 310 5.42 15.70 -14.13
C LEU A 310 5.25 16.16 -15.60
N LYS A 311 5.41 17.47 -15.88
CA LYS A 311 5.40 18.08 -17.25
C LYS A 311 6.37 17.33 -18.20
N GLU A 312 6.21 17.18 -19.52
CA GLU A 312 5.25 17.62 -20.56
C GLU A 312 5.41 16.71 -21.82
N GLU A 313 4.47 16.81 -22.77
CA GLU A 313 4.35 16.20 -24.11
C GLU A 313 3.68 14.82 -24.30
N GLU A 314 2.83 14.81 -25.34
CA GLU A 314 1.83 13.81 -25.74
C GLU A 314 2.20 12.36 -25.44
N THR A 315 1.42 11.66 -24.61
CA THR A 315 1.33 10.21 -24.72
C THR A 315 -0.03 9.72 -24.25
N ARG A 316 -0.59 8.78 -25.01
CA ARG A 316 -1.86 8.09 -24.74
C ARG A 316 -1.67 7.18 -23.52
N PHE A 317 -2.62 7.21 -22.58
CA PHE A 317 -2.54 6.44 -21.33
C PHE A 317 -3.65 5.39 -21.22
N SER A 318 -3.21 4.14 -21.04
CA SER A 318 -3.88 3.02 -20.37
C SER A 318 -3.00 2.72 -19.12
N ILE A 319 -3.46 2.35 -17.92
CA ILE A 319 -4.54 1.46 -17.50
C ILE A 319 -5.34 1.99 -16.29
N LEU A 320 -5.17 3.24 -15.84
CA LEU A 320 -6.03 3.80 -14.78
C LEU A 320 -6.56 5.17 -15.20
N ARG A 321 -7.64 5.17 -16.00
CA ARG A 321 -8.43 6.38 -16.27
C ARG A 321 -9.13 6.91 -15.03
N ILE A 322 -9.12 6.16 -13.91
CA ILE A 322 -9.95 6.46 -12.75
C ILE A 322 -9.18 6.36 -11.43
N LEU A 323 -8.99 7.51 -10.78
CA LEU A 323 -8.51 7.58 -9.41
C LEU A 323 -9.69 7.46 -8.45
N SER A 324 -9.68 6.49 -7.53
CA SER A 324 -10.63 6.49 -6.41
C SER A 324 -10.10 7.41 -5.31
N VAL A 325 -10.61 8.62 -5.28
CA VAL A 325 -10.25 9.64 -4.29
C VAL A 325 -11.12 9.39 -3.04
N ALA A 326 -10.50 8.93 -1.95
CA ALA A 326 -11.15 8.70 -0.66
C ALA A 326 -12.34 7.71 -0.67
N LEU A 327 -12.27 6.63 -1.47
CA LEU A 327 -13.28 5.56 -1.59
C LEU A 327 -14.67 5.99 -2.10
N ASN A 328 -14.87 7.29 -2.33
CA ASN A 328 -16.18 7.86 -2.55
C ASN A 328 -16.35 8.56 -3.89
N ALA A 329 -15.28 8.92 -4.61
CA ALA A 329 -15.42 9.58 -5.91
C ALA A 329 -14.51 8.98 -6.97
N PHE A 330 -15.08 8.74 -8.15
CA PHE A 330 -14.40 8.29 -9.36
C PHE A 330 -14.23 9.46 -10.31
N TRP A 331 -13.00 9.68 -10.76
CA TRP A 331 -12.63 10.80 -11.62
C TRP A 331 -11.97 10.30 -12.90
N ASP A 332 -12.48 10.72 -14.05
CA ASP A 332 -11.74 10.64 -15.31
C ASP A 332 -10.67 11.73 -15.30
N TYR A 333 -9.41 11.32 -15.31
CA TYR A 333 -8.30 12.25 -15.28
C TYR A 333 -8.04 12.93 -16.64
N LEU A 334 -8.30 12.25 -17.76
CA LEU A 334 -8.09 12.81 -19.10
C LEU A 334 -9.13 13.89 -19.40
N GLU A 335 -10.39 13.59 -19.08
CA GLU A 335 -11.49 14.53 -19.26
C GLU A 335 -11.62 15.52 -18.10
N LYS A 336 -10.82 15.34 -17.03
CA LYS A 336 -10.89 16.10 -15.76
C LYS A 336 -12.32 16.16 -15.20
N LYS A 337 -13.06 15.07 -15.36
CA LYS A 337 -14.49 15.01 -15.08
C LYS A 337 -14.77 13.96 -14.01
N LYS A 338 -15.60 14.31 -13.04
CA LYS A 338 -16.13 13.32 -12.09
C LYS A 338 -17.05 12.35 -12.84
N LEU A 339 -16.69 11.06 -12.85
CA LEU A 339 -17.45 9.99 -13.49
C LEU A 339 -18.61 9.54 -12.60
N GLY A 340 -18.40 9.50 -11.29
CA GLY A 340 -19.41 9.03 -10.35
C GLY A 340 -19.01 9.23 -8.89
N GLU A 341 -19.96 9.00 -7.99
CA GLU A 341 -19.75 8.99 -6.55
C GLU A 341 -20.27 7.67 -5.98
N THR A 342 -19.52 7.07 -5.06
CA THR A 342 -19.94 5.89 -4.32
C THR A 342 -19.99 6.14 -2.84
N LYS A 343 -20.88 5.41 -2.18
CA LYS A 343 -20.92 5.29 -0.72
C LYS A 343 -20.31 3.96 -0.33
N ALA A 344 -18.98 3.94 -0.23
CA ALA A 344 -18.22 2.79 0.26
C ALA A 344 -17.80 3.01 1.73
N GLU A 345 -18.75 3.47 2.55
CA GLU A 345 -18.56 3.71 3.99
C GLU A 345 -17.98 2.45 4.67
N LEU A 346 -17.03 2.66 5.58
CA LEU A 346 -16.39 1.62 6.40
C LEU A 346 -15.55 0.58 5.65
N SER A 347 -15.21 0.82 4.38
CA SER A 347 -14.32 -0.08 3.63
C SER A 347 -12.90 -0.04 4.22
N VAL A 348 -12.34 -1.22 4.46
CA VAL A 348 -11.01 -1.43 5.03
C VAL A 348 -9.94 -1.55 3.95
N SER A 349 -10.34 -2.11 2.80
CA SER A 349 -9.50 -2.33 1.61
C SER A 349 -10.25 -1.93 0.35
N SER A 350 -9.51 -1.58 -0.69
CA SER A 350 -10.04 -1.23 -2.00
C SER A 350 -9.02 -1.45 -3.10
N GLU A 351 -9.46 -1.99 -4.22
CA GLU A 351 -8.60 -2.33 -5.35
C GLU A 351 -9.38 -2.31 -6.66
N TRP A 352 -8.73 -1.86 -7.73
CA TRP A 352 -9.24 -1.98 -9.09
C TRP A 352 -9.00 -3.38 -9.62
N SER A 353 -9.94 -3.87 -10.42
CA SER A 353 -9.70 -5.08 -11.21
C SER A 353 -8.52 -4.85 -12.18
N PRO A 354 -7.77 -5.90 -12.51
CA PRO A 354 -6.65 -5.82 -13.47
C PRO A 354 -7.00 -5.23 -14.83
N ASP A 355 -8.26 -5.35 -15.27
CA ASP A 355 -8.77 -4.77 -16.52
C ASP A 355 -9.21 -3.29 -16.39
N GLY A 356 -9.16 -2.73 -15.18
CA GLY A 356 -9.54 -1.35 -14.88
C GLY A 356 -11.03 -1.03 -14.95
N GLN A 357 -11.91 -2.03 -15.12
CA GLN A 357 -13.34 -1.79 -15.33
C GLN A 357 -14.18 -1.82 -14.06
N TYR A 358 -13.71 -2.54 -13.05
CA TYR A 358 -14.40 -2.78 -11.80
C TYR A 358 -13.58 -2.29 -10.63
N PHE A 359 -14.24 -1.68 -9.65
CA PHE A 359 -13.62 -1.25 -8.40
C PHE A 359 -14.22 -2.05 -7.26
N MET A 360 -13.38 -2.78 -6.55
CA MET A 360 -13.80 -3.57 -5.39
C MET A 360 -13.47 -2.82 -4.11
N THR A 361 -14.42 -2.77 -3.19
CA THR A 361 -14.19 -2.38 -1.81
C THR A 361 -14.61 -3.50 -0.88
N ALA A 362 -13.89 -3.63 0.23
CA ALA A 362 -14.20 -4.65 1.20
C ALA A 362 -13.98 -4.22 2.64
N THR A 363 -14.87 -4.72 3.49
CA THR A 363 -14.83 -4.55 4.94
C THR A 363 -14.43 -5.89 5.54
N THR A 364 -13.28 -5.92 6.20
CA THR A 364 -12.65 -7.17 6.68
C THR A 364 -12.38 -7.14 8.18
N ALA A 365 -12.64 -8.27 8.84
CA ALA A 365 -12.17 -8.60 10.17
C ALA A 365 -10.69 -9.03 10.12
N PRO A 366 -9.90 -8.78 11.18
CA PRO A 366 -10.30 -8.26 12.49
C PRO A 366 -10.36 -6.72 12.57
N ARG A 367 -10.00 -6.00 11.50
CA ARG A 367 -9.90 -4.53 11.54
C ARG A 367 -11.25 -3.84 11.75
N LEU A 368 -12.31 -4.35 11.12
CA LEU A 368 -13.69 -4.00 11.46
C LEU A 368 -14.48 -5.29 11.68
N GLN A 369 -15.10 -5.44 12.84
CA GLN A 369 -15.82 -6.66 13.22
C GLN A 369 -17.28 -6.67 12.73
N VAL A 370 -17.78 -5.54 12.23
CA VAL A 370 -19.17 -5.36 11.76
C VAL A 370 -19.18 -5.08 10.26
N ASP A 371 -20.33 -5.34 9.61
CA ASP A 371 -20.59 -5.09 8.19
C ASP A 371 -19.55 -5.68 7.23
N ASN A 372 -19.01 -6.85 7.57
CA ASN A 372 -18.05 -7.55 6.72
C ASN A 372 -18.69 -7.91 5.38
N GLY A 373 -18.01 -7.58 4.29
CA GLY A 373 -18.66 -7.56 2.99
C GLY A 373 -17.75 -7.16 1.84
N ILE A 374 -18.15 -7.56 0.64
CA ILE A 374 -17.56 -7.17 -0.64
C ILE A 374 -18.59 -6.33 -1.40
N LYS A 375 -18.15 -5.20 -1.94
CA LYS A 375 -18.91 -4.38 -2.90
C LYS A 375 -18.05 -4.19 -4.14
N ILE A 376 -18.60 -4.50 -5.31
CA ILE A 376 -17.96 -4.25 -6.61
C ILE A 376 -18.77 -3.18 -7.32
N PHE A 377 -18.09 -2.14 -7.78
CA PHE A 377 -18.63 -1.02 -8.51
C PHE A 377 -18.09 -1.06 -9.95
N ARG A 378 -18.84 -0.51 -10.90
CA ARG A 378 -18.31 -0.22 -12.23
C ARG A 378 -17.48 1.05 -12.18
N HIS A 379 -16.69 1.26 -13.22
CA HIS A 379 -15.93 2.47 -13.49
C HIS A 379 -16.74 3.78 -13.34
N ASN A 380 -18.05 3.75 -13.63
CA ASN A 380 -18.96 4.90 -13.47
C ASN A 380 -19.50 5.09 -12.03
N GLY A 381 -19.06 4.28 -11.06
CA GLY A 381 -19.51 4.31 -9.67
C GLY A 381 -20.83 3.61 -9.38
N SER A 382 -21.52 3.04 -10.38
CA SER A 382 -22.69 2.21 -10.11
C SER A 382 -22.31 0.92 -9.38
N LEU A 383 -23.11 0.54 -8.38
CA LEU A 383 -22.93 -0.73 -7.68
C LEU A 383 -23.26 -1.88 -8.64
N TYR A 384 -22.28 -2.75 -8.89
CA TYR A 384 -22.42 -3.93 -9.73
C TYR A 384 -22.79 -5.17 -8.93
N PHE A 385 -22.14 -5.37 -7.78
CA PHE A 385 -22.33 -6.55 -6.93
C PHE A 385 -22.10 -6.22 -5.47
N LYS A 386 -22.85 -6.88 -4.58
CA LYS A 386 -22.68 -6.77 -3.14
C LYS A 386 -22.93 -8.13 -2.50
N ARG A 387 -22.03 -8.56 -1.62
CA ARG A 387 -22.20 -9.76 -0.79
C ARG A 387 -21.70 -9.48 0.62
N MET A 388 -22.53 -9.80 1.60
CA MET A 388 -22.20 -9.67 3.03
C MET A 388 -21.71 -11.01 3.57
N PHE A 389 -20.87 -10.96 4.60
CA PHE A 389 -20.32 -12.11 5.29
C PHE A 389 -20.39 -11.87 6.80
N ASP A 390 -20.52 -12.94 7.58
CA ASP A 390 -20.40 -12.84 9.04
C ASP A 390 -18.98 -12.41 9.42
N LYS A 391 -17.97 -13.04 8.79
CA LYS A 391 -16.57 -12.68 8.90
C LYS A 391 -15.87 -12.82 7.56
N LEU A 392 -15.22 -11.75 7.12
CA LEU A 392 -14.39 -11.73 5.92
C LEU A 392 -12.97 -11.33 6.34
N PHE A 393 -11.98 -12.15 6.05
CA PHE A 393 -10.60 -11.88 6.46
C PHE A 393 -9.75 -11.25 5.35
N GLN A 394 -10.01 -11.62 4.09
CA GLN A 394 -9.25 -11.12 2.95
C GLN A 394 -10.07 -11.26 1.67
N VAL A 395 -9.89 -10.30 0.78
CA VAL A 395 -10.38 -10.37 -0.59
C VAL A 395 -9.45 -9.59 -1.48
N ASP A 396 -9.00 -10.22 -2.55
CA ASP A 396 -8.03 -9.63 -3.49
C ASP A 396 -8.43 -10.02 -4.91
N TRP A 397 -8.15 -9.14 -5.87
CA TRP A 397 -8.15 -9.55 -7.27
C TRP A 397 -6.95 -10.46 -7.53
N LYS A 398 -7.12 -11.49 -8.36
CA LYS A 398 -5.97 -12.17 -8.93
C LYS A 398 -5.19 -11.16 -9.79
N PRO A 399 -3.90 -10.90 -9.49
CA PRO A 399 -3.11 -10.00 -10.30
C PRO A 399 -3.01 -10.52 -11.73
N GLU A 400 -3.00 -9.62 -12.70
CA GLU A 400 -2.77 -9.97 -14.10
C GLU A 400 -2.09 -8.78 -14.76
N SER A 401 -1.15 -9.02 -15.69
CA SER A 401 -0.45 -7.92 -16.35
C SER A 401 -1.47 -7.05 -17.10
N PRO A 402 -1.46 -5.72 -16.89
CA PRO A 402 -2.26 -4.79 -17.64
C PRO A 402 -2.15 -4.95 -19.16
N ASP A 403 -0.97 -5.33 -19.67
CA ASP A 403 -0.68 -5.51 -21.10
C ASP A 403 -1.49 -6.65 -21.75
N LYS A 404 -2.06 -7.54 -20.94
CA LYS A 404 -2.91 -8.64 -21.43
C LYS A 404 -4.35 -8.20 -21.68
N PHE A 405 -4.73 -7.01 -21.24
CA PHE A 405 -6.00 -6.41 -21.55
C PHE A 405 -5.80 -5.43 -22.71
N GLY A 406 -6.69 -5.46 -23.70
CA GLY A 406 -6.68 -4.50 -24.81
C GLY A 406 -6.90 -3.06 -24.33
N ASP A 407 -6.90 -2.10 -25.24
CA ASP A 407 -7.19 -0.71 -24.86
C ASP A 407 -8.55 -0.63 -24.15
N ILE A 408 -8.56 -0.03 -22.95
CA ILE A 408 -9.75 0.13 -22.10
C ILE A 408 -10.88 0.83 -22.86
N SER A 409 -10.55 1.66 -23.86
CA SER A 409 -11.54 2.33 -24.71
C SER A 409 -12.34 1.38 -25.63
N GLU A 410 -11.76 0.25 -26.03
CA GLU A 410 -12.43 -0.80 -26.79
C GLU A 410 -13.18 -1.75 -25.85
N LEU A 411 -12.60 -2.04 -24.69
CA LEU A 411 -13.20 -2.85 -23.65
C LEU A 411 -14.47 -2.21 -23.07
N SER A 412 -14.47 -0.90 -22.81
CA SER A 412 -15.67 -0.19 -22.33
C SER A 412 -16.81 -0.21 -23.36
N LYS A 413 -16.49 -0.04 -24.65
CA LYS A 413 -17.48 -0.13 -25.74
C LYS A 413 -18.07 -1.54 -25.85
N SER A 414 -17.27 -2.58 -25.65
CA SER A 414 -17.75 -3.98 -25.71
C SER A 414 -18.72 -4.33 -24.58
N VAL A 415 -18.53 -3.79 -23.38
CA VAL A 415 -19.42 -4.05 -22.22
C VAL A 415 -20.75 -3.30 -22.33
N ASP A 416 -20.75 -2.08 -22.89
CA ASP A 416 -21.98 -1.36 -23.17
C ASP A 416 -22.81 -2.01 -24.29
N SER A 417 -22.14 -2.73 -25.20
CA SER A 417 -22.78 -3.49 -26.30
C SER A 417 -23.49 -4.77 -25.83
N LEU A 418 -23.20 -5.28 -24.63
CA LEU A 418 -23.71 -6.55 -24.11
C LEU A 418 -25.03 -6.43 -23.32
N LYS A 419 -25.72 -5.28 -23.38
CA LYS A 419 -27.07 -5.13 -22.81
C LYS A 419 -28.13 -5.50 -23.85
N LEU A 420 -28.62 -6.74 -23.80
CA LEU A 420 -29.87 -7.16 -24.43
C LEU A 420 -31.07 -6.84 -23.52
N GLU A 421 -31.96 -6.02 -24.08
CA GLU A 421 -33.42 -5.87 -23.88
C GLU A 421 -34.00 -5.85 -22.45
N GLU A 422 -34.30 -4.64 -21.96
CA GLU A 422 -35.32 -4.43 -20.92
C GLU A 422 -36.74 -4.50 -21.55
N PRO A 423 -37.71 -5.24 -20.97
CA PRO A 423 -39.08 -5.18 -21.42
C PRO A 423 -39.73 -3.87 -20.95
N LYS A 424 -40.21 -3.07 -21.91
CA LYS A 424 -41.03 -1.87 -21.67
C LYS A 424 -42.27 -2.22 -20.85
N LYS A 425 -42.57 -1.44 -19.80
CA LYS A 425 -43.93 -1.27 -19.30
C LYS A 425 -44.34 0.20 -19.38
N GLN A 426 -45.43 0.40 -20.13
CA GLN A 426 -46.20 1.63 -20.30
C GLN A 426 -46.67 2.19 -18.95
N GLY A 427 -46.68 3.52 -18.85
CA GLY A 427 -47.01 4.25 -17.63
C GLY A 427 -48.48 4.58 -17.43
N GLN A 428 -48.72 5.42 -16.44
CA GLN A 428 -49.85 6.33 -16.34
C GLN A 428 -49.49 7.44 -15.34
N GLY A 429 -49.61 8.69 -15.79
CA GLY A 429 -49.41 9.88 -14.96
C GLY A 429 -50.69 10.31 -14.26
N SER A 430 -50.57 11.21 -13.29
CA SER A 430 -51.62 12.15 -12.83
C SER A 430 -51.03 13.22 -11.92
N LYS A 431 -51.55 14.44 -12.05
CA LYS A 431 -51.04 15.73 -11.54
C LYS A 431 -51.45 16.07 -10.09
N ALA A 432 -50.59 16.89 -9.48
CA ALA A 432 -50.78 18.00 -8.52
C ALA A 432 -52.12 18.23 -7.79
N VAL A 433 -52.02 18.54 -6.47
CA VAL A 433 -52.80 19.60 -5.79
C VAL A 433 -51.93 20.34 -4.76
N GLN A 434 -52.12 21.66 -4.71
CA GLN A 434 -51.49 22.69 -3.87
C GLN A 434 -51.94 22.66 -2.40
N GLY A 435 -51.09 23.17 -1.51
CA GLY A 435 -51.45 23.58 -0.15
C GLY A 435 -50.41 24.55 0.42
N ASN A 436 -50.81 25.79 0.61
CA ASN A 436 -50.00 26.99 0.82
C ASN A 436 -50.03 27.41 2.30
N SER A 437 -48.89 27.78 2.91
CA SER A 437 -48.87 28.74 4.03
C SER A 437 -47.50 29.39 4.20
N LYS A 438 -47.50 30.72 4.10
CA LYS A 438 -46.38 31.68 4.15
C LYS A 438 -45.88 31.99 5.56
N ALA A 439 -44.69 32.60 5.58
CA ALA A 439 -44.21 33.74 6.41
C ALA A 439 -43.04 33.37 7.34
N ALA A 440 -42.03 34.20 7.58
CA ALA A 440 -41.47 35.41 6.94
C ALA A 440 -40.07 35.61 7.58
N ALA A 441 -39.19 36.34 6.89
CA ALA A 441 -37.79 36.56 7.26
C ALA A 441 -37.61 37.62 8.36
N SER A 442 -36.54 37.50 9.15
CA SER A 442 -35.90 38.62 9.86
C SER A 442 -34.39 38.42 9.93
N THR A 443 -33.65 39.45 9.54
CA THR A 443 -32.19 39.52 9.40
C THR A 443 -31.46 39.99 10.68
N THR A 444 -30.22 39.48 10.83
CA THR A 444 -29.00 40.05 11.48
C THR A 444 -28.88 40.15 13.01
N SER A 445 -27.88 39.46 13.59
CA SER A 445 -26.58 40.06 13.99
C SER A 445 -25.55 38.98 14.39
N VAL A 446 -24.27 39.30 14.16
CA VAL A 446 -23.09 38.41 14.26
C VAL A 446 -22.50 38.41 15.67
N GLN A 447 -22.27 37.24 16.28
CA GLN A 447 -21.31 37.05 17.39
C GLN A 447 -20.55 35.71 17.25
N LYS A 448 -19.21 35.76 17.43
CA LYS A 448 -18.27 34.63 17.37
C LYS A 448 -18.50 33.64 18.52
N PRO A 449 -18.48 32.30 18.30
CA PRO A 449 -18.38 31.35 19.40
C PRO A 449 -16.94 30.96 19.72
N ALA A 450 -16.64 30.96 21.02
CA ALA A 450 -15.44 30.45 21.65
C ALA A 450 -15.27 28.93 21.47
N ALA A 451 -14.02 28.48 21.51
CA ALA A 451 -13.60 27.10 21.30
C ALA A 451 -14.19 26.12 22.33
N TYR A 452 -14.91 25.11 21.85
CA TYR A 452 -15.43 23.97 22.62
C TYR A 452 -14.33 22.91 22.81
N ARG A 453 -14.06 22.51 24.06
CA ARG A 453 -13.17 21.38 24.44
C ARG A 453 -14.02 20.20 24.92
N PRO A 454 -14.07 19.06 24.21
CA PRO A 454 -14.74 17.86 24.70
C PRO A 454 -13.89 17.10 25.75
N PRO A 455 -14.50 16.59 26.85
CA PRO A 455 -13.79 16.05 28.02
C PRO A 455 -13.39 14.56 27.97
N HIS A 456 -13.51 13.85 26.84
CA HIS A 456 -13.34 12.38 26.82
C HIS A 456 -12.07 11.82 26.13
N ALA A 457 -11.06 12.66 25.87
CA ALA A 457 -9.81 12.23 25.19
C ALA A 457 -8.91 11.27 26.01
N LYS A 458 -9.28 10.87 27.22
CA LYS A 458 -8.51 9.89 28.01
C LYS A 458 -9.12 8.48 28.02
N ALA A 459 -10.41 8.31 27.71
CA ALA A 459 -11.05 6.99 27.70
C ALA A 459 -10.86 6.23 26.37
N ALA A 460 -10.74 6.96 25.25
CA ALA A 460 -10.56 6.35 23.92
C ALA A 460 -9.18 5.68 23.74
N ALA A 461 -8.15 6.16 24.45
CA ALA A 461 -6.80 5.59 24.42
C ALA A 461 -6.70 4.27 25.21
N ALA A 462 -7.50 4.13 26.29
CA ALA A 462 -7.55 2.91 27.09
C ALA A 462 -8.34 1.79 26.38
N ALA A 463 -9.45 2.13 25.71
CA ALA A 463 -10.25 1.16 24.97
C ALA A 463 -9.56 0.60 23.70
N GLN A 464 -8.63 1.37 23.09
CA GLN A 464 -7.80 0.86 21.98
C GLN A 464 -6.67 -0.07 22.43
N ALA A 465 -6.24 -0.01 23.69
CA ALA A 465 -5.15 -0.85 24.21
C ALA A 465 -5.61 -2.28 24.56
N GLU A 466 -6.84 -2.46 25.03
CA GLU A 466 -7.38 -3.79 25.34
C GLU A 466 -7.78 -4.61 24.10
N LEU A 467 -8.10 -3.96 22.97
CA LEU A 467 -8.55 -4.66 21.75
C LEU A 467 -7.41 -5.30 20.92
N PHE A 468 -6.15 -4.93 21.18
CA PHE A 468 -5.00 -5.36 20.36
C PHE A 468 -3.92 -6.14 21.12
N GLY A 469 -4.05 -6.38 22.42
CA GLY A 469 -3.04 -7.15 23.18
C GLY A 469 -1.62 -6.55 23.08
N VAL A 470 -1.52 -5.23 22.88
CA VAL A 470 -0.26 -4.50 22.79
C VAL A 470 -0.05 -3.81 24.13
N ASN A 471 0.96 -4.26 24.89
CA ASN A 471 1.46 -3.53 26.05
C ASN A 471 1.77 -2.07 25.65
N PRO A 472 1.33 -1.05 26.42
CA PRO A 472 1.42 0.36 26.04
C PRO A 472 2.86 0.94 26.13
N THR A 473 3.88 0.10 26.19
CA THR A 473 5.28 0.52 26.09
C THR A 473 5.72 0.47 24.63
N GLY A 474 5.19 1.38 23.82
CA GLY A 474 5.97 1.87 22.70
C GLY A 474 7.19 2.56 23.29
N GLU A 475 8.35 1.89 23.27
CA GLU A 475 9.62 2.54 23.60
C GLU A 475 9.80 3.71 22.62
N MET A 476 9.52 4.92 23.10
CA MET A 476 9.88 6.14 22.41
C MET A 476 11.36 6.06 22.02
N SER A 477 11.67 6.40 20.76
CA SER A 477 13.05 6.54 20.28
C SER A 477 13.89 7.29 21.33
N LYS A 478 15.14 6.87 21.55
CA LYS A 478 16.05 7.52 22.52
C LYS A 478 16.13 9.04 22.32
N ASN A 479 15.92 9.51 21.08
CA ASN A 479 15.85 10.93 20.75
C ASN A 479 14.53 11.59 21.20
N ALA A 480 13.39 10.93 21.01
CA ALA A 480 12.10 11.37 21.53
C ALA A 480 12.08 11.43 23.07
N LEU A 481 12.70 10.45 23.74
CA LEU A 481 12.82 10.44 25.20
C LEU A 481 13.69 11.58 25.74
N LYS A 482 14.83 11.85 25.06
CA LYS A 482 15.71 12.99 25.38
C LYS A 482 15.02 14.33 25.15
N ASN A 483 14.27 14.47 24.06
CA ASN A 483 13.52 15.70 23.75
C ASN A 483 12.36 15.93 24.72
N LYS A 484 11.66 14.87 25.14
CA LYS A 484 10.64 14.93 26.19
C LYS A 484 11.23 15.43 27.52
N LYS A 485 12.32 14.81 27.99
CA LYS A 485 13.02 15.24 29.22
C LYS A 485 13.54 16.68 29.14
N LYS A 486 14.02 17.12 27.97
CA LYS A 486 14.49 18.50 27.77
C LYS A 486 13.34 19.52 27.84
N ARG A 487 12.17 19.17 27.31
CA ARG A 487 10.96 20.00 27.35
C ARG A 487 10.35 20.06 28.75
N GLU A 488 10.33 18.94 29.49
CA GLU A 488 9.90 18.90 30.89
C GLU A 488 10.77 19.82 31.75
N LYS A 489 12.11 19.73 31.63
CA LYS A 489 13.04 20.65 32.32
C LYS A 489 12.85 22.12 31.95
N GLN A 490 12.59 22.44 30.68
CA GLN A 490 12.30 23.82 30.28
C GLN A 490 10.97 24.33 30.83
N ARG A 491 9.97 23.46 30.98
CA ARG A 491 8.65 23.81 31.52
C ARG A 491 8.71 24.00 33.04
N GLU A 492 9.48 23.16 33.73
CA GLU A 492 9.80 23.31 35.16
C GLU A 492 10.58 24.61 35.41
N LYS A 493 11.57 24.93 34.58
CA LYS A 493 12.34 26.17 34.72
C LYS A 493 11.47 27.43 34.51
N LYS A 494 10.60 27.43 33.51
CA LYS A 494 9.63 28.52 33.28
C LYS A 494 8.56 28.62 34.37
N ALA A 495 8.19 27.49 35.00
CA ALA A 495 7.25 27.49 36.12
C ALA A 495 7.91 28.02 37.41
N ALA A 496 9.19 27.72 37.62
CA ALA A 496 9.97 28.24 38.75
C ALA A 496 10.25 29.74 38.63
N GLU A 497 10.47 30.26 37.42
CA GLU A 497 10.64 31.70 37.15
C GLU A 497 9.31 32.49 37.25
N ALA A 498 8.16 31.83 37.25
CA ALA A 498 6.83 32.46 37.29
C ALA A 498 6.16 32.45 38.67
N ALA A 499 6.85 31.99 39.73
CA ALA A 499 6.35 32.08 41.10
C ALA A 499 6.82 33.41 41.73
N PRO A 500 5.92 34.39 42.00
CA PRO A 500 6.31 35.62 42.66
C PRO A 500 6.62 35.34 44.13
N GLY A 501 7.78 35.81 44.60
CA GLY A 501 8.16 35.76 46.00
C GLY A 501 7.16 36.55 46.85
N ALA A 502 6.46 35.86 47.74
CA ALA A 502 5.83 36.48 48.89
C ALA A 502 6.95 36.87 49.87
N GLY A 503 7.43 38.11 49.75
CA GLY A 503 8.31 38.74 50.71
C GLY A 503 7.48 39.53 51.72
N GLU A 504 7.63 39.15 52.98
CA GLU A 504 7.21 39.87 54.19
C GLU A 504 7.81 41.28 54.23
N SER A 505 7.00 42.29 54.58
CA SER A 505 7.17 43.26 55.69
C SER A 505 6.32 44.51 55.46
#